data_AF-A0A9D8SDU1-F1
#
_entry.id   AF-A0A9D8SDU1-F1
#
_cell.length_a   1.000
_cell.length_b   1.000
_cell.length_c   1.000
_cell.angle_alpha   90.00
_cell.angle_beta   90.00
_cell.angle_gamma   90.00
#
_symmetry.space_group_name_H-M   'P 1'
#
loop_
_entity.id
_entity.type
_entity.pdbx_description
1 polymer ?
#
loop_
_entity_poly.entity_id
_entity_poly.type
_entity_poly.pdbx_seq_one_letter_code
_entity_poly.pdbx_strand_id
1 'polypeptide(L)'
;VKWAHISQARVIVESALPNFNVEASQGTHFFQNVTSLGVGYLSLDPSHGDGMLDVEQLDAMPAWFEGEYLRCVEYAEPLYIYVDGQSKKGIVKCEK
;
A
#
# COMPACT_ATOMS: atom_id res chain seq x y z
N VAL A 1 6.83 -10.77 8.77
CA VAL A 1 7.51 -10.40 7.50
C VAL A 1 9.00 -10.20 7.77
N LYS A 2 9.91 -10.74 6.95
CA LYS A 2 11.36 -10.41 7.06
C LYS A 2 11.66 -9.18 6.20
N TRP A 3 12.57 -8.31 6.64
CA TRP A 3 12.94 -7.08 5.92
C TRP A 3 13.29 -7.34 4.44
N ALA A 4 14.09 -8.38 4.18
CA ALA A 4 14.49 -8.77 2.83
C ALA A 4 13.31 -9.02 1.87
N HIS A 5 12.13 -9.38 2.40
CA HIS A 5 10.95 -9.66 1.58
C HIS A 5 10.27 -8.38 1.04
N ILE A 6 10.46 -7.24 1.70
CA ILE A 6 9.76 -5.98 1.35
C ILE A 6 10.70 -4.81 1.09
N SER A 7 12.01 -5.00 1.25
CA SER A 7 13.02 -3.94 1.17
C SER A 7 13.12 -3.22 -0.18
N GLN A 8 12.51 -3.76 -1.24
CA GLN A 8 12.47 -3.16 -2.58
C GLN A 8 11.10 -2.56 -2.94
N ALA A 9 10.12 -2.63 -2.03
CA ALA A 9 8.84 -1.96 -2.24
C ALA A 9 9.06 -0.45 -2.33
N ARG A 10 8.33 0.22 -3.23
CA ARG A 10 8.34 1.69 -3.35
C ARG A 10 7.25 2.34 -2.51
N VAL A 11 6.12 1.65 -2.36
CA VAL A 11 5.04 2.04 -1.47
C VAL A 11 4.42 0.78 -0.86
N ILE A 12 3.99 0.89 0.39
CA ILE A 12 3.15 -0.09 1.09
C ILE A 12 1.87 0.64 1.50
N VAL A 13 0.73 0.04 1.18
CA VAL A 13 -0.59 0.56 1.55
C VAL A 13 -1.27 -0.46 2.45
N GLU A 14 -1.52 -0.11 3.70
CA GLU A 14 -2.33 -0.92 4.62
C GLU A 14 -3.79 -0.44 4.55
N SER A 15 -4.70 -1.34 4.19
CA SER A 15 -6.15 -1.08 4.25
C SER A 15 -6.73 -1.79 5.46
N ALA A 16 -7.53 -1.09 6.25
CA ALA A 16 -8.37 -1.72 7.26
C ALA A 16 -9.37 -2.68 6.57
N LEU A 17 -9.63 -3.83 7.20
CA LEU A 17 -10.71 -4.73 6.80
C LEU A 17 -11.97 -4.40 7.61
N PRO A 18 -13.18 -4.59 7.05
CA PRO A 18 -14.42 -4.40 7.80
C PRO A 18 -14.41 -5.27 9.06
N ASN A 19 -14.56 -4.63 10.23
CA ASN A 19 -14.53 -5.25 11.56
C ASN A 19 -13.16 -5.77 12.04
N PHE A 20 -12.05 -5.34 11.43
CA PHE A 20 -10.70 -5.71 11.88
C PHE A 20 -9.82 -4.46 12.00
N ASN A 21 -9.88 -3.82 13.16
CA ASN A 21 -9.02 -2.70 13.52
C ASN A 21 -7.70 -3.22 14.07
N VAL A 22 -6.73 -3.44 13.18
CA VAL A 22 -5.33 -3.60 13.57
C VAL A 22 -4.76 -2.20 13.74
N GLU A 23 -4.14 -1.91 14.89
CA GLU A 23 -3.25 -0.76 14.97
C GLU A 23 -2.20 -0.94 13.87
N ALA A 24 -2.21 -0.05 12.86
CA ALA A 24 -1.22 -0.05 11.77
C ALA A 24 0.17 -0.25 12.37
N SER A 25 1.10 -0.87 11.63
CA SER A 25 2.40 -1.38 12.11
C SER A 25 3.40 -0.34 12.69
N GLN A 26 2.92 0.76 13.27
CA GLN A 26 3.55 1.85 14.03
C GLN A 26 4.44 1.41 15.22
N GLY A 27 4.72 0.12 15.39
CA GLY A 27 5.74 -0.39 16.31
C GLY A 27 7.16 -0.04 15.86
N THR A 28 7.54 1.22 16.09
CA THR A 28 8.84 1.90 16.22
C THR A 28 10.11 1.43 15.47
N HIS A 29 10.39 0.15 15.22
CA HIS A 29 11.58 -0.27 14.46
C HIS A 29 11.30 -0.56 12.97
N PHE A 30 10.10 -1.04 12.66
CA PHE A 30 9.72 -1.36 11.29
C PHE A 30 9.45 -0.09 10.47
N PHE A 31 8.66 0.83 11.04
CA PHE A 31 8.26 2.07 10.40
C PHE A 31 9.43 3.04 10.14
N GLN A 32 10.39 3.11 11.07
CA GLN A 32 11.60 3.93 10.91
C GLN A 32 12.45 3.46 9.72
N ASN A 33 12.58 2.15 9.51
CA ASN A 33 13.36 1.60 8.38
C ASN A 33 12.66 1.80 7.04
N VAL A 34 11.34 1.60 6.99
CA VAL A 34 10.52 1.83 5.80
C VAL A 34 10.65 3.28 5.32
N THR A 35 10.41 4.23 6.22
CA THR A 35 10.48 5.67 5.90
C THR A 35 11.91 6.16 5.62
N SER A 36 12.92 5.69 6.37
CA SER A 36 14.32 6.09 6.15
C SER A 36 14.91 5.61 4.83
N LEU A 37 14.34 4.56 4.23
CA LEU A 37 14.79 4.00 2.96
C LEU A 37 13.94 4.47 1.76
N GLY A 38 13.10 5.49 1.98
CA GLY A 38 12.29 6.11 0.93
C GLY A 38 11.10 5.25 0.48
N VAL A 39 10.71 4.25 1.27
CA VAL A 39 9.48 3.48 1.03
C VAL A 39 8.30 4.31 1.53
N GLY A 40 7.39 4.66 0.63
CA GLY A 40 6.13 5.29 1.01
C GLY A 40 5.29 4.35 1.86
N TYR A 41 4.74 4.83 2.97
CA TYR A 41 3.85 4.04 3.80
C TYR A 41 2.54 4.79 3.99
N LEU A 42 1.45 4.20 3.49
CA LEU A 42 0.12 4.76 3.56
C LEU A 42 -0.78 3.80 4.33
N SER A 43 -1.64 4.33 5.17
CA SER A 43 -2.72 3.59 5.81
C SER A 43 -4.04 4.23 5.41
N LEU A 44 -5.03 3.42 5.07
CA LEU A 44 -6.37 3.88 4.71
C LEU A 44 -7.43 3.00 5.38
N ASP A 45 -8.57 3.62 5.68
CA ASP A 45 -9.75 2.97 6.22
C ASP A 45 -10.98 3.40 5.39
N PRO A 46 -11.23 2.72 4.26
CA PRO A 46 -12.36 3.03 3.39
C PRO A 46 -13.71 2.89 4.10
N SER A 47 -13.79 2.06 5.13
CA SER A 47 -15.03 1.82 5.88
C SER A 47 -15.45 3.00 6.76
N HIS A 48 -14.49 3.83 7.16
CA HIS A 48 -14.71 5.08 7.89
C HIS A 48 -14.54 6.33 7.00
N GLY A 49 -14.44 6.15 5.69
CA GLY A 49 -14.27 7.24 4.72
C GLY A 49 -12.87 7.86 4.69
N ASP A 50 -11.86 7.18 5.23
CA ASP A 50 -10.46 7.61 5.21
C ASP A 50 -9.71 6.94 4.05
N GLY A 51 -9.51 7.69 2.97
CA GLY A 51 -8.85 7.20 1.76
C GLY A 51 -9.71 6.25 0.92
N MET A 52 -9.14 5.81 -0.20
CA MET A 52 -9.80 4.93 -1.17
C MET A 52 -8.77 3.99 -1.80
N LEU A 53 -9.14 2.74 -1.97
CA LEU A 53 -8.40 1.74 -2.73
C LEU A 53 -9.39 1.09 -3.71
N ASP A 54 -9.11 1.18 -5.01
CA ASP A 54 -9.95 0.59 -6.05
C ASP A 54 -9.65 -0.92 -6.16
N VAL A 55 -10.19 -1.68 -5.20
CA VAL A 55 -10.00 -3.13 -5.12
C VAL A 55 -10.63 -3.82 -6.33
N GLU A 56 -11.79 -3.35 -6.81
CA GLU A 56 -12.47 -3.90 -7.98
C GLU A 56 -11.61 -3.79 -9.24
N GLN A 57 -10.93 -2.67 -9.44
CA GLN A 57 -9.97 -2.51 -10.54
C GLN A 57 -8.83 -3.53 -10.44
N LEU A 58 -8.22 -3.68 -9.26
CA LEU A 58 -7.13 -4.64 -9.04
C LEU A 58 -7.60 -6.09 -9.26
N ASP A 59 -8.81 -6.42 -8.83
CA ASP A 59 -9.40 -7.75 -8.99
C ASP A 59 -9.78 -8.07 -10.43
N ALA A 60 -10.10 -7.06 -11.24
CA ALA A 60 -10.36 -7.21 -12.66
C ALA A 60 -9.08 -7.40 -13.50
N MET A 61 -7.91 -7.03 -12.98
CA MET A 61 -6.64 -7.16 -13.71
C MET A 61 -6.16 -8.62 -13.76
N PRO A 62 -5.56 -9.07 -14.88
CA PRO A 62 -4.94 -10.38 -14.95
C PRO A 62 -3.77 -10.45 -13.95
N ALA A 63 -3.80 -11.45 -13.07
CA ALA A 63 -2.71 -11.71 -12.15
C ALA A 63 -1.63 -12.54 -12.85
N TRP A 64 -0.37 -12.13 -12.71
CA TRP A 64 0.75 -12.97 -13.15
C TRP A 64 1.09 -14.04 -12.09
N PHE A 65 0.65 -13.83 -10.85
CA PHE A 65 0.72 -14.80 -9.76
C PHE A 65 -0.52 -14.71 -8.86
N GLU A 66 -1.07 -15.86 -8.49
CA GLU A 66 -2.20 -15.97 -7.57
C GLU A 66 -2.04 -17.21 -6.67
N GLY A 67 -2.09 -16.99 -5.36
CA GLY A 67 -2.08 -18.03 -4.34
C GLY A 67 -3.13 -17.76 -3.27
N GLU A 68 -3.14 -18.54 -2.19
CA GLU A 68 -4.18 -18.48 -1.15
C GLU A 68 -4.30 -17.10 -0.47
N TYR A 69 -3.18 -16.40 -0.28
CA TYR A 69 -3.12 -15.14 0.48
C TYR A 69 -2.48 -13.97 -0.28
N LEU A 70 -1.99 -14.20 -1.50
CA LEU A 70 -1.26 -13.22 -2.27
C LEU A 70 -1.68 -13.27 -3.73
N ARG A 71 -2.04 -12.10 -4.25
CA ARG A 71 -2.28 -11.83 -5.66
C ARG A 71 -1.31 -10.77 -6.14
N CYS A 72 -0.69 -10.99 -7.29
CA CYS A 72 0.22 -10.03 -7.90
C CYS A 72 -0.27 -9.67 -9.30
N VAL A 73 -0.54 -8.39 -9.51
CA VAL A 73 -0.95 -7.81 -10.79
C VAL A 73 0.11 -6.83 -11.27
N GLU A 74 0.15 -6.58 -12.57
CA GLU A 74 1.11 -5.68 -13.20
C GLU A 74 0.37 -4.62 -14.02
N TYR A 75 0.74 -3.36 -13.82
CA TYR A 75 0.29 -2.26 -14.68
C TYR A 75 1.24 -2.15 -15.87
N ALA A 76 0.68 -1.92 -17.07
CA ALA A 76 1.48 -1.73 -18.28
C ALA A 76 2.34 -0.46 -18.22
N GLU A 77 1.82 0.57 -17.55
CA GLU A 77 2.51 1.85 -17.33
C GLU A 77 2.96 1.96 -15.87
N PRO A 78 4.05 2.70 -15.58
CA PRO A 78 4.52 2.88 -14.22
C PRO A 78 3.49 3.60 -13.35
N LEU A 79 3.39 3.17 -12.10
CA LEU A 79 2.64 3.87 -11.07
C LEU A 79 3.50 4.99 -10.46
N TYR A 80 2.88 6.14 -10.28
CA TYR A 80 3.46 7.31 -9.63
C TYR A 80 2.94 7.43 -8.22
N ILE A 81 3.86 7.72 -7.29
CA ILE A 81 3.58 7.83 -5.86
C ILE A 81 3.86 9.26 -5.44
N TYR A 82 2.85 9.95 -4.95
CA TYR A 82 2.95 11.30 -4.39
C TYR A 82 2.61 11.24 -2.91
N VAL A 83 3.49 11.75 -2.05
CA VAL A 83 3.27 11.78 -0.59
C VAL A 83 3.52 13.20 -0.09
N ASP A 84 2.53 13.76 0.59
CA ASP A 84 2.63 15.02 1.33
C ASP A 84 2.53 14.73 2.83
N GLY A 85 3.70 14.75 3.49
CA GLY A 85 3.80 14.53 4.93
C GLY A 85 3.24 15.68 5.78
N GLN A 86 3.07 16.90 5.22
CA GLN A 86 2.50 18.03 5.96
C GLN A 86 0.98 17.90 6.05
N SER A 87 0.31 17.61 4.93
CA SER A 87 -1.14 17.40 4.90
C SER A 87 -1.56 15.97 5.23
N LYS A 88 -0.60 15.05 5.42
CA LYS A 88 -0.80 13.61 5.65
C LYS A 88 -1.61 12.94 4.53
N LYS A 89 -1.34 13.31 3.28
CA LYS A 89 -2.04 12.77 2.11
C LYS A 89 -1.07 12.02 1.20
N GLY A 90 -1.57 10.97 0.56
CA GLY A 90 -0.84 10.20 -0.43
C GLY A 90 -1.73 9.84 -1.61
N ILE A 91 -1.16 9.76 -2.81
CA ILE A 91 -1.84 9.32 -4.03
C ILE A 91 -0.92 8.36 -4.78
N VAL A 92 -1.48 7.23 -5.20
CA VAL A 92 -0.83 6.29 -6.14
C VAL A 92 -1.71 6.21 -7.39
N LYS A 93 -1.14 6.49 -8.56
CA LYS A 93 -1.89 6.47 -9.84
C LYS A 93 -0.98 6.24 -11.04
N CYS A 94 -1.54 5.80 -12.17
CA CYS A 94 -0.88 5.94 -13.47
C CYS A 94 -0.91 7.42 -13.89
N GLU A 95 0.14 7.91 -14.57
CA GLU A 95 0.02 9.15 -15.33
C GLU A 95 -0.78 8.91 -16.63
N LYS A 96 -1.47 9.96 -17.09
CA LYS A 96 -2.11 9.98 -18.41
C LYS A 96 -1.15 10.56 -19.43
#